data_AF-A0A7J8XI52-F1
#
_entry.id   AF-A0A7J8XI52-F1
#
_cell.length_a   1.000
_cell.length_b   1.000
_cell.length_c   1.000
_cell.angle_alpha   90.00
_cell.angle_beta   90.00
_cell.angle_gamma   90.00
#
_symmetry.space_group_name_H-M   'P 1'
#
loop_
_entity.id
_entity.type
_entity.pdbx_description
1 polymer ?
#
loop_
_entity_poly.entity_id
_entity_poly.type
_entity_poly.pdbx_seq_one_letter_code
_entity_poly.pdbx_strand_id
1 'polypeptide(L)'
;MAIPAQLILSFFLIFSFSTTALADDEDCVYSVYIRTGSIIKGGTDSIISLKLEDAYGESVEITNMETWGGLMEPGHDYFERGNLDIFSGRGRCLDAPVCSMNLTSDGSGTGHGWYCNYVEVTMTGVHTPCSQQQFTVEQWLALDTSPYTLT
;
A
#
# COMPACT_ATOMS: atom_id res chain seq x y z
N MET A 1 19.36 -70.81 34.01
CA MET A 1 18.49 -69.63 34.12
C MET A 1 19.29 -68.46 33.53
N ALA A 2 19.08 -68.18 32.24
CA ALA A 2 19.73 -67.09 31.52
C ALA A 2 18.68 -66.50 30.57
N ILE A 3 18.40 -65.20 30.70
CA ILE A 3 17.45 -64.46 29.86
C ILE A 3 18.28 -63.78 28.76
N PRO A 4 17.93 -63.89 27.47
CA PRO A 4 18.61 -63.15 26.42
C PRO A 4 18.03 -61.73 26.37
N ALA A 5 18.90 -60.73 26.50
CA ALA A 5 18.54 -59.33 26.28
C ALA A 5 18.23 -59.12 24.79
N GLN A 6 16.97 -58.81 24.48
CA GLN A 6 16.48 -58.54 23.14
C GLN A 6 17.23 -57.36 22.51
N LEU A 7 17.69 -57.58 21.27
CA LEU A 7 18.14 -56.56 20.35
C LEU A 7 17.08 -55.47 20.20
N ILE A 8 17.29 -54.33 20.84
CA ILE A 8 16.57 -53.10 20.53
C ILE A 8 17.22 -52.55 19.26
N LEU A 9 16.67 -52.97 18.12
CA LEU A 9 16.95 -52.39 16.81
C LEU A 9 16.38 -50.95 16.84
N SER A 10 17.17 -50.00 17.31
CA SER A 10 16.85 -48.58 17.27
C SER A 10 16.83 -48.13 15.82
N PHE A 11 15.64 -48.18 15.23
CA PHE A 11 15.31 -47.60 13.94
C PHE A 11 15.37 -46.08 14.09
N PHE A 12 16.57 -45.51 13.92
CA PHE A 12 16.75 -44.07 13.82
C PHE A 12 16.07 -43.61 12.53
N LEU A 13 14.77 -43.29 12.63
CA LEU A 13 14.06 -42.48 11.66
C LEU A 13 14.75 -41.12 11.63
N ILE A 14 15.63 -40.95 10.64
CA ILE A 14 16.22 -39.67 10.29
C ILE A 14 15.05 -38.83 9.77
N PHE A 15 14.44 -38.06 10.67
CA PHE A 15 13.44 -37.06 10.32
C PHE A 15 14.20 -35.97 9.58
N SER A 16 14.27 -36.07 8.25
CA SER A 16 14.80 -35.02 7.39
C SER A 16 13.95 -33.78 7.60
N PHE A 17 14.39 -32.89 8.49
CA PHE A 17 13.79 -31.58 8.70
C PHE A 17 14.16 -30.76 7.47
N SER A 18 13.33 -30.85 6.42
CA SER A 18 13.45 -29.99 5.25
C SER A 18 13.10 -28.57 5.69
N THR A 19 14.11 -27.76 6.00
CA THR A 19 13.93 -26.33 6.17
C THR A 19 13.64 -25.75 4.79
N THR A 20 12.37 -25.54 4.46
CA THR A 20 12.02 -24.67 3.34
C THR A 20 12.47 -23.27 3.73
N ALA A 21 13.55 -22.78 3.13
CA ALA A 21 13.85 -21.36 3.14
C ALA A 21 12.70 -20.68 2.40
N LEU A 22 11.82 -20.01 3.14
CA LEU A 22 10.93 -19.03 2.55
C LEU A 22 11.87 -17.95 2.01
N ALA A 23 11.95 -17.81 0.69
CA ALA A 23 12.53 -16.61 0.13
C ALA A 23 11.74 -15.46 0.75
N ASP A 24 12.46 -14.54 1.41
CA ASP A 24 11.92 -13.26 1.83
C ASP A 24 11.25 -12.67 0.58
N ASP A 25 9.93 -12.53 0.61
CA ASP A 25 9.21 -11.91 -0.50
C ASP A 25 9.85 -10.54 -0.68
N GLU A 26 10.42 -10.24 -1.85
CA GLU A 26 11.16 -8.99 -2.02
C GLU A 26 10.16 -7.84 -1.90
N ASP A 27 10.15 -7.20 -0.73
CA ASP A 27 9.31 -6.04 -0.46
C ASP A 27 9.84 -4.85 -1.24
N CYS A 28 8.97 -4.23 -2.03
CA CYS A 28 9.21 -2.94 -2.66
C CYS A 28 8.84 -1.81 -1.69
N VAL A 29 9.58 -0.72 -1.78
CA VAL A 29 9.21 0.55 -1.16
C VAL A 29 8.42 1.37 -2.16
N TYR A 30 7.23 1.76 -1.74
CA TYR A 30 6.37 2.70 -2.43
C TYR A 30 6.52 4.07 -1.78
N SER A 31 6.78 5.09 -2.59
CA SER A 31 6.70 6.49 -2.20
C SER A 31 5.55 7.14 -2.93
N VAL A 32 4.59 7.69 -2.19
CA VAL A 32 3.36 8.28 -2.74
C VAL A 32 3.31 9.76 -2.36
N TYR A 33 3.05 10.61 -3.34
CA TYR A 33 2.85 12.03 -3.17
C TYR A 33 1.44 12.38 -3.62
N ILE A 34 0.64 12.93 -2.71
CA ILE A 34 -0.76 13.28 -2.99
C ILE A 34 -0.89 14.80 -2.92
N ARG A 35 -1.35 15.41 -4.01
CA ARG A 35 -1.58 16.86 -4.07
C ARG A 35 -3.06 17.17 -3.93
N THR A 36 -3.41 17.78 -2.80
CA THR A 36 -4.75 18.34 -2.59
C THR A 36 -4.87 19.68 -3.31
N GLY A 37 -6.02 19.90 -3.95
CA GLY A 37 -6.32 21.12 -4.67
C GLY A 37 -6.42 22.35 -3.78
N SER A 38 -6.07 23.50 -4.34
CA SER A 38 -6.15 24.79 -3.66
C SER A 38 -7.54 25.43 -3.73
N ILE A 39 -8.56 24.72 -4.22
CA ILE A 39 -9.93 25.25 -4.31
C ILE A 39 -10.58 25.35 -2.93
N ILE A 40 -11.58 26.22 -2.79
CA ILE A 40 -12.26 26.44 -1.51
C ILE A 40 -12.90 25.11 -1.06
N LYS A 41 -12.63 24.72 0.19
CA LYS A 41 -13.05 23.43 0.77
C LYS A 41 -12.51 22.20 0.04
N GLY A 42 -11.34 22.30 -0.61
CA GLY A 42 -10.73 21.17 -1.31
C GLY A 42 -10.06 20.12 -0.42
N GLY A 43 -9.92 20.36 0.89
CA GLY A 43 -9.32 19.41 1.84
C GLY A 43 -10.36 18.48 2.49
N THR A 44 -9.91 17.43 3.19
CA THR A 44 -10.80 16.44 3.81
C THR A 44 -10.25 15.82 5.09
N ASP A 45 -11.17 15.45 5.98
CA ASP A 45 -10.91 14.66 7.19
C ASP A 45 -11.20 13.15 6.98
N SER A 46 -11.53 12.74 5.75
CA SER A 46 -11.88 11.35 5.42
C SER A 46 -10.67 10.42 5.41
N ILE A 47 -10.92 9.12 5.59
CA ILE A 47 -9.90 8.10 5.37
C ILE A 47 -9.72 7.90 3.87
N ILE A 48 -8.49 8.10 3.40
CA ILE A 48 -8.12 7.89 1.99
C ILE A 48 -7.44 6.52 1.83
N SER A 49 -7.97 5.73 0.91
CA SER A 49 -7.43 4.45 0.46
C SER A 49 -6.86 4.55 -0.95
N LEU A 50 -5.86 3.74 -1.24
CA LEU A 50 -5.21 3.68 -2.55
C LEU A 50 -4.97 2.23 -2.95
N LYS A 51 -5.44 1.84 -4.12
CA LYS A 51 -5.07 0.59 -4.78
C LYS A 51 -4.25 0.91 -6.01
N LEU A 52 -3.13 0.23 -6.17
CA LEU A 52 -2.22 0.35 -7.30
C LEU A 52 -2.21 -0.98 -8.04
N GLU A 53 -2.23 -0.93 -9.37
CA GLU A 53 -2.24 -2.10 -10.23
C GLU A 53 -1.18 -1.98 -11.33
N ASP A 54 -0.51 -3.09 -11.63
CA ASP A 54 0.37 -3.23 -12.78
C ASP A 54 -0.36 -3.71 -14.03
N ALA A 55 0.36 -3.79 -15.15
CA ALA A 55 -0.21 -4.18 -16.44
C ALA A 55 -0.66 -5.66 -16.50
N TYR A 56 -0.29 -6.48 -15.52
CA TYR A 56 -0.67 -7.89 -15.41
C TYR A 56 -1.89 -8.08 -14.49
N GLY A 57 -2.36 -7.02 -13.83
CA GLY A 57 -3.48 -7.04 -12.90
C GLY A 57 -3.08 -7.40 -11.47
N GLU A 58 -1.78 -7.50 -11.18
CA GLU A 58 -1.31 -7.60 -9.80
C GLU A 58 -1.47 -6.25 -9.10
N SER A 59 -1.92 -6.28 -7.86
CA SER A 59 -2.23 -5.07 -7.09
C SER A 59 -1.59 -4.95 -5.71
N VAL A 60 -1.43 -3.72 -5.23
CA VAL A 60 -1.16 -3.39 -3.83
C VAL A 60 -2.29 -2.50 -3.33
N GLU A 61 -2.89 -2.87 -2.20
CA GLU A 61 -4.01 -2.15 -1.60
C GLU A 61 -3.60 -1.55 -0.26
N ILE A 62 -3.85 -0.25 -0.11
CA ILE A 62 -3.58 0.56 1.08
C ILE A 62 -4.94 1.09 1.56
N THR A 63 -5.39 0.61 2.71
CA THR A 63 -6.73 0.92 3.24
C THR A 63 -6.80 2.23 4.03
N ASN A 64 -5.65 2.76 4.44
CA ASN A 64 -5.55 4.06 5.09
C ASN A 64 -4.13 4.60 4.88
N MET A 65 -4.01 5.62 4.02
CA MET A 65 -2.73 6.22 3.64
C MET A 65 -1.92 6.76 4.82
N GLU A 66 -2.58 7.47 5.75
CA GLU A 66 -1.94 8.08 6.91
C GLU A 66 -1.29 7.03 7.82
N THR A 67 -2.04 6.02 8.23
CA THR A 67 -1.55 4.96 9.13
C THR A 67 -0.59 3.98 8.45
N TRP A 68 -0.69 3.81 7.13
CA TRP A 68 0.19 2.94 6.38
C TRP A 68 1.60 3.51 6.26
N GLY A 69 1.74 4.81 6.01
CA GLY A 69 3.03 5.37 5.67
C GLY A 69 3.15 6.87 5.74
N GLY A 70 2.32 7.58 6.51
CA GLY A 70 2.43 9.05 6.66
C GLY A 70 3.85 9.49 7.05
N LEU A 71 4.45 10.37 6.26
CA LEU A 71 5.83 10.85 6.45
C LEU A 71 5.93 12.34 6.80
N MET A 72 4.81 12.98 7.14
CA MET A 72 4.78 14.38 7.56
C MET A 72 5.12 14.50 9.06
N GLU A 73 5.31 15.72 9.55
CA GLU A 73 5.62 15.97 10.95
C GLU A 73 4.54 15.43 11.92
N PRO A 74 4.89 15.14 13.19
CA PRO A 74 3.90 14.70 14.18
C PRO A 74 2.77 15.71 14.35
N GLY A 75 1.53 15.24 14.23
CA GLY A 75 0.32 16.08 14.33
C GLY A 75 -0.01 16.86 13.05
N HIS A 76 0.66 16.55 11.94
CA HIS A 76 0.26 17.05 10.61
C HIS A 76 -1.17 16.63 10.27
N ASP A 77 -1.92 17.55 9.69
CA ASP A 77 -3.29 17.34 9.24
C ASP A 77 -3.27 17.05 7.73
N TYR A 78 -3.44 15.79 7.38
CA TYR A 78 -3.28 15.29 6.02
C TYR A 78 -4.45 15.67 5.14
N PHE A 79 -4.20 15.72 3.83
CA PHE A 79 -5.21 15.98 2.79
C PHE A 79 -5.84 17.37 2.89
N GLU A 80 -5.15 18.31 3.52
CA GLU A 80 -5.63 19.68 3.66
C GLU A 80 -5.42 20.52 2.41
N ARG A 81 -6.27 21.54 2.25
CA ARG A 81 -6.36 22.35 1.03
C ARG A 81 -5.01 22.90 0.59
N GLY A 82 -4.55 22.49 -0.60
CA GLY A 82 -3.32 22.97 -1.22
C GLY A 82 -2.05 22.27 -0.75
N ASN A 83 -2.14 21.36 0.22
CA ASN A 83 -1.01 20.60 0.73
C ASN A 83 -0.53 19.56 -0.30
N LEU A 84 0.76 19.26 -0.19
CA LEU A 84 1.38 18.10 -0.79
C LEU A 84 1.76 17.17 0.35
N ASP A 85 1.11 16.02 0.40
CA ASP A 85 1.31 15.04 1.45
C ASP A 85 2.15 13.88 0.94
N ILE A 86 3.07 13.43 1.79
CA ILE A 86 4.07 12.43 1.43
C ILE A 86 3.87 11.19 2.28
N PHE A 87 3.84 10.04 1.61
CA PHE A 87 3.72 8.74 2.24
C PHE A 87 4.81 7.81 1.74
N SER A 88 5.32 6.94 2.60
CA SER A 88 6.13 5.81 2.16
C SER A 88 5.88 4.58 3.03
N GLY A 89 5.75 3.44 2.37
CA GLY A 89 5.55 2.17 3.02
C GLY A 89 6.10 1.02 2.19
N ARG A 90 6.23 -0.14 2.84
CA ARG A 90 6.57 -1.39 2.16
C ARG A 90 5.30 -2.10 1.70
N GLY A 91 5.43 -2.84 0.62
CA GLY A 91 4.46 -3.81 0.15
C GLY A 91 5.12 -4.74 -0.85
N ARG A 92 4.40 -5.78 -1.28
CA ARG A 92 4.91 -6.69 -2.31
C ARG A 92 5.35 -5.92 -3.55
N CYS A 93 6.45 -6.35 -4.18
CA CYS A 93 6.81 -5.83 -5.48
C CYS A 93 5.75 -6.19 -6.54
N LEU A 94 5.43 -5.23 -7.40
CA LEU A 94 4.70 -5.52 -8.64
C LEU A 94 5.70 -5.94 -9.73
N ASP A 95 5.26 -6.83 -10.61
CA ASP A 95 6.10 -7.40 -11.67
C ASP A 95 6.30 -6.42 -12.84
N ALA A 96 5.45 -5.39 -12.93
CA ALA A 96 5.56 -4.30 -13.87
C ALA A 96 5.34 -2.93 -13.20
N PRO A 97 5.74 -1.82 -13.85
CA PRO A 97 5.40 -0.49 -13.40
C PRO A 97 3.89 -0.33 -13.15
N VAL A 98 3.55 0.40 -12.10
CA VAL A 98 2.15 0.77 -11.82
C VAL A 98 1.57 1.50 -13.02
N CYS A 99 0.45 1.02 -13.54
CA CYS A 99 -0.22 1.61 -14.70
C CYS A 99 -1.68 2.00 -14.44
N SER A 100 -2.23 1.58 -13.30
CA SER A 100 -3.60 1.88 -12.88
C SER A 100 -3.62 2.21 -11.39
N MET A 101 -4.53 3.11 -11.01
CA MET A 101 -4.81 3.41 -9.61
C MET A 101 -6.31 3.47 -9.37
N ASN A 102 -6.72 3.10 -8.17
CA ASN A 102 -8.03 3.43 -7.61
C ASN A 102 -7.80 4.20 -6.31
N LEU A 103 -8.29 5.43 -6.25
CA LEU A 103 -8.17 6.33 -5.11
C LEU A 103 -9.56 6.48 -4.51
N THR A 104 -9.74 6.07 -3.25
CA THR A 104 -11.06 6.04 -2.60
C THR A 104 -11.06 6.89 -1.33
N SER A 105 -12.10 7.70 -1.15
CA SER A 105 -12.44 8.35 0.10
C SER A 105 -13.55 7.58 0.82
N ASP A 106 -13.46 7.43 2.15
CA ASP A 106 -14.55 6.84 2.94
C ASP A 106 -15.72 7.81 3.21
N GLY A 107 -15.56 9.09 2.85
CA GLY A 107 -16.58 10.13 3.03
C GLY A 107 -16.92 10.45 4.48
N SER A 108 -16.04 10.11 5.44
CA SER A 108 -16.21 10.44 6.84
C SER A 108 -15.71 11.86 7.19
N GLY A 109 -16.01 12.32 8.41
CA GLY A 109 -15.50 13.59 8.94
C GLY A 109 -16.32 14.84 8.59
N THR A 110 -15.91 16.00 9.12
CA THR A 110 -16.65 17.26 9.01
C THR A 110 -16.40 18.01 7.70
N GLY A 111 -15.39 17.60 6.92
CA GLY A 111 -15.08 18.05 5.56
C GLY A 111 -14.98 16.91 4.56
N HIS A 112 -15.94 15.98 4.52
CA HIS A 112 -15.85 14.73 3.74
C HIS A 112 -15.59 14.86 2.22
N GLY A 113 -15.90 16.00 1.60
CA GLY A 113 -15.66 16.22 0.18
C GLY A 113 -14.22 16.65 -0.09
N TRP A 114 -13.52 15.91 -0.94
CA TRP A 114 -12.10 16.14 -1.20
C TRP A 114 -11.84 16.49 -2.66
N TYR A 115 -10.96 17.45 -2.95
CA TYR A 115 -10.51 17.72 -4.32
C TYR A 115 -9.04 17.38 -4.47
N CYS A 116 -8.74 16.33 -5.22
CA CYS A 116 -7.38 15.88 -5.48
C CYS A 116 -6.92 16.36 -6.86
N ASN A 117 -5.73 16.95 -6.94
CA ASN A 117 -5.11 17.28 -8.23
C ASN A 117 -4.46 16.04 -8.86
N TYR A 118 -3.57 15.38 -8.12
CA TYR A 118 -2.84 14.22 -8.62
C TYR A 118 -2.31 13.33 -7.49
N VAL A 119 -1.99 12.09 -7.86
CA VAL A 119 -1.20 11.14 -7.07
C VAL A 119 0.03 10.75 -7.88
N GLU A 120 1.22 10.93 -7.32
CA GLU A 120 2.47 10.42 -7.90
C GLU A 120 2.99 9.26 -7.07
N VAL A 121 3.34 8.16 -7.73
CA VAL A 121 3.82 6.94 -7.10
C VAL A 121 5.17 6.58 -7.66
N THR A 122 6.11 6.27 -6.77
CA THR A 122 7.40 5.66 -7.13
C THR A 122 7.51 4.30 -6.45
N MET A 123 7.75 3.24 -7.23
CA MET A 123 8.06 1.90 -6.73
C MET A 123 9.56 1.65 -6.88
N THR A 124 10.19 1.18 -5.81
CA THR A 124 11.61 0.81 -5.77
C THR A 124 11.79 -0.53 -5.08
N GLY A 125 12.58 -1.42 -5.67
CA GLY A 125 12.91 -2.73 -5.10
C GLY A 125 14.38 -3.06 -5.32
N VAL A 126 14.89 -4.01 -4.55
CA VAL A 126 16.24 -4.54 -4.80
C VAL A 126 16.21 -5.32 -6.12
N HIS A 127 17.21 -5.11 -6.97
CA HIS A 127 17.28 -5.71 -8.32
C HIS A 127 16.09 -5.45 -9.26
N THR A 128 15.14 -4.61 -8.85
CA THR A 128 13.96 -4.21 -9.63
C THR A 128 14.16 -2.79 -10.19
N PRO A 129 13.88 -2.54 -11.47
CA PRO A 129 13.93 -1.19 -12.02
C PRO A 129 12.99 -0.25 -11.26
N CYS A 130 13.49 0.92 -10.87
CA CYS A 130 12.65 1.98 -10.32
C CYS A 130 11.62 2.42 -11.37
N SER A 131 10.37 2.57 -10.96
CA SER A 131 9.30 3.09 -11.81
C SER A 131 8.57 4.21 -11.10
N GLN A 132 8.31 5.30 -11.82
CA GLN A 132 7.51 6.42 -11.34
C GLN A 132 6.32 6.64 -12.28
N GLN A 133 5.14 6.88 -11.71
CA GLN A 133 3.93 7.18 -12.45
C GLN A 133 3.14 8.27 -11.73
N GLN A 134 2.74 9.30 -12.47
CA GLN A 134 1.79 10.31 -11.99
C GLN A 134 0.41 10.05 -12.59
N PHE A 135 -0.61 10.07 -11.75
CA PHE A 135 -2.01 9.97 -12.12
C PHE A 135 -2.70 11.30 -11.84
N THR A 136 -3.14 11.97 -12.90
CA THR A 136 -3.95 13.18 -12.78
C THR A 136 -5.37 12.82 -12.37
N VAL A 137 -5.89 13.48 -11.33
CA VAL A 137 -7.24 13.30 -10.80
C VAL A 137 -8.11 14.50 -11.19
N GLU A 138 -7.73 15.70 -10.74
CA GLU A 138 -8.41 16.99 -11.01
C GLU A 138 -9.94 16.95 -10.84
N GLN A 139 -10.42 16.21 -9.84
CA GLN A 139 -11.84 16.02 -9.57
C GLN A 139 -12.15 15.94 -8.07
N TRP A 140 -13.42 16.14 -7.75
CA TRP A 140 -13.96 15.90 -6.41
C TRP A 140 -14.14 14.40 -6.18
N LEU A 141 -13.70 13.92 -5.01
CA LEU A 141 -14.15 12.67 -4.39
C LEU A 141 -15.15 13.08 -3.32
N ALA A 142 -16.41 13.20 -3.71
CA ALA A 142 -17.49 13.71 -2.88
C ALA A 142 -18.85 13.22 -3.39
N LEU A 143 -19.83 13.09 -2.50
CA LEU A 143 -21.22 12.75 -2.87
C LEU A 143 -22.13 13.98 -3.00
N ASP A 144 -21.70 15.14 -2.50
CA ASP A 144 -22.46 16.39 -2.52
C ASP A 144 -22.06 17.31 -3.70
N THR A 145 -21.02 16.94 -4.44
CA THR A 145 -20.47 17.71 -5.56
C THR A 145 -20.14 16.78 -6.72
N SER A 146 -20.44 17.21 -7.95
CA SER A 146 -20.08 16.46 -9.17
C SER A 146 -18.60 16.10 -9.17
N PRO A 147 -18.21 14.86 -9.48
CA PRO A 147 -19.00 13.80 -10.13
C PRO A 147 -19.90 12.91 -9.24
N TYR A 148 -20.08 13.22 -7.96
CA TYR A 148 -20.93 12.45 -7.03
C TYR A 148 -20.43 11.02 -6.79
N THR A 149 -19.11 10.83 -6.78
CA THR A 149 -18.43 9.56 -6.50
C THR A 149 -17.30 9.79 -5.49
N LEU A 150 -16.99 8.76 -4.72
CA LEU A 150 -15.88 8.72 -3.77
C LEU A 150 -14.68 7.91 -4.28
N THR A 151 -14.73 7.46 -5.53
CA THR A 151 -13.67 6.75 -6.26
C THR A 151 -13.48 7.30 -7.65
#